data_AF-A0ABC9CL59-F1
#
_entry.id   AF-A0ABC9CL59-F1
#
_cell.length_a   1.000
_cell.length_b   1.000
_cell.length_c   1.000
_cell.angle_alpha   90.00
_cell.angle_beta   90.00
_cell.angle_gamma   90.00
#
_symmetry.space_group_name_H-M   'P 1'
#
loop_
_entity.id
_entity.type
_entity.pdbx_description
1 polymer ?
#
loop_
_entity_poly.entity_id
_entity_poly.type
_entity_poly.pdbx_seq_one_letter_code
_entity_poly.pdbx_strand_id
1 'polypeptide(L)'
;MIELLLAKGAYVDPLAVECGTPLHNSCKERQAAAMKILLDHNANCNKAYMIYGLYGMTPLFQAINVSSVECVKLLVEAGADVSSDCVLTALIDSNIGNEGSTECLNFLLGSGASHNAPDDDKHGCKRKIAQLKSLGRKAVEKYDYFSASTFYTKAMDLDPNDATLLSNRSLCWLRMGDGEKALQDAVDCREMRPDWPKACYRQGAALLLLKDYKSAREVLFDAFKLDPENAEIENALREAMEWVKISQSTRAK
;
A
#
# COMPACT_ATOMS: atom_id res chain seq x y z
N MET A 1 -31.19 -28.65 6.75
CA MET A 1 -30.65 -28.86 5.39
C MET A 1 -29.13 -28.80 5.36
N ILE A 2 -28.49 -27.78 5.98
CA ILE A 2 -27.02 -27.66 6.07
C ILE A 2 -26.37 -28.93 6.65
N GLU A 3 -26.81 -29.39 7.82
CA GLU A 3 -26.29 -30.62 8.47
C GLU A 3 -26.37 -31.85 7.56
N LEU A 4 -27.49 -32.01 6.85
CA LEU A 4 -27.68 -33.12 5.91
C LEU A 4 -26.66 -33.08 4.77
N LEU A 5 -26.37 -31.89 4.22
CA LEU A 5 -25.39 -31.72 3.15
C LEU A 5 -23.96 -32.01 3.64
N LEU A 6 -23.59 -31.49 4.81
CA LEU A 6 -22.28 -31.74 5.43
C LEU A 6 -22.11 -33.22 5.79
N ALA A 7 -23.14 -33.87 6.33
CA ALA A 7 -23.14 -35.31 6.60
C ALA A 7 -23.03 -36.18 5.33
N LYS A 8 -23.38 -35.63 4.16
CA LYS A 8 -23.19 -36.26 2.85
C LYS A 8 -21.84 -35.93 2.19
N GLY A 9 -20.96 -35.23 2.90
CA GLY A 9 -19.60 -34.91 2.44
C GLY A 9 -19.50 -33.65 1.60
N ALA A 10 -20.48 -32.73 1.66
CA ALA A 10 -20.34 -31.42 1.04
C ALA A 10 -19.13 -30.68 1.63
N TYR A 11 -18.31 -30.09 0.76
CA TYR A 11 -17.18 -29.26 1.20
C TYR A 11 -17.70 -28.01 1.92
N VAL A 12 -17.12 -27.68 3.07
CA VAL A 12 -17.63 -26.62 3.97
C VAL A 12 -17.22 -25.21 3.55
N ASP A 13 -16.10 -25.05 2.84
CA ASP A 13 -15.54 -23.75 2.44
C ASP A 13 -15.42 -23.52 0.91
N PRO A 14 -16.45 -23.85 0.08
CA PRO A 14 -16.42 -23.50 -1.33
C PRO A 14 -16.38 -21.98 -1.45
N LEU A 15 -15.46 -21.46 -2.26
CA LEU A 15 -15.23 -20.03 -2.40
C LEU A 15 -15.85 -19.52 -3.70
N ALA A 16 -16.91 -18.72 -3.61
CA ALA A 16 -17.48 -18.00 -4.75
C ALA A 16 -16.85 -16.60 -4.86
N VAL A 17 -16.55 -16.17 -6.10
CA VAL A 17 -15.77 -14.94 -6.39
C VAL A 17 -16.41 -13.67 -5.80
N GLU A 18 -17.73 -13.60 -5.70
CA GLU A 18 -18.46 -12.40 -5.24
C GLU A 18 -19.24 -12.58 -3.93
N CYS A 19 -19.40 -13.83 -3.45
CA CYS A 19 -20.23 -14.14 -2.28
C CYS A 19 -19.44 -14.75 -1.12
N GLY A 20 -18.17 -15.11 -1.35
CA GLY A 20 -17.35 -15.79 -0.35
C GLY A 20 -17.78 -17.25 -0.11
N THR A 21 -17.56 -17.72 1.11
CA THR A 21 -17.94 -19.07 1.58
C THR A 21 -19.37 -19.12 2.13
N PRO A 22 -19.95 -20.30 2.38
CA PRO A 22 -21.22 -20.42 3.11
C PRO A 22 -21.24 -19.64 4.43
N LEU A 23 -20.09 -19.55 5.11
CA LEU A 23 -19.94 -18.78 6.34
C LEU A 23 -20.17 -17.27 6.12
N HIS A 24 -19.68 -16.69 5.00
CA HIS A 24 -19.95 -15.29 4.66
C HIS A 24 -21.43 -15.02 4.41
N ASN A 25 -22.09 -15.91 3.66
CA ASN A 25 -23.53 -15.79 3.41
C ASN A 25 -24.33 -15.89 4.72
N SER A 26 -23.96 -16.78 5.63
CA SER A 26 -24.62 -16.85 6.93
C SER A 26 -24.43 -15.57 7.77
N CYS A 27 -23.26 -14.90 7.70
CA CYS A 27 -23.08 -13.58 8.32
C CYS A 27 -23.98 -12.53 7.67
N LYS A 28 -23.99 -12.44 6.33
CA LYS A 28 -24.78 -11.47 5.55
C LYS A 28 -26.27 -11.57 5.86
N GLU A 29 -26.78 -12.79 5.97
CA GLU A 29 -28.19 -13.07 6.28
C GLU A 29 -28.49 -13.13 7.80
N ARG A 30 -27.51 -12.83 8.65
CA ARG A 30 -27.60 -12.85 10.13
C ARG A 30 -28.05 -14.20 10.71
N GLN A 31 -27.67 -15.31 10.07
CA GLN A 31 -28.08 -16.65 10.45
C GLN A 31 -27.08 -17.30 11.42
N ALA A 32 -27.11 -16.87 12.69
CA ALA A 32 -26.21 -17.37 13.73
C ALA A 32 -26.26 -18.90 13.91
N ALA A 33 -27.46 -19.51 13.80
CA ALA A 33 -27.61 -20.97 13.85
C ALA A 33 -26.89 -21.69 12.70
N ALA A 34 -26.95 -21.13 11.48
CA ALA A 34 -26.22 -21.67 10.34
C ALA A 34 -24.71 -21.52 10.52
N MET A 35 -24.24 -20.37 11.04
CA MET A 35 -22.83 -20.15 11.36
C MET A 35 -22.31 -21.18 12.34
N LYS A 36 -23.05 -21.44 13.42
CA LYS A 36 -22.64 -22.41 14.44
C LYS A 36 -22.47 -23.80 13.84
N ILE A 37 -23.43 -24.27 13.03
CA ILE A 37 -23.32 -25.55 12.33
C ILE A 37 -22.08 -25.59 11.42
N LEU A 38 -21.81 -24.52 10.67
CA LEU A 38 -20.65 -24.44 9.77
C LEU A 38 -19.32 -24.47 10.55
N LEU A 39 -19.21 -23.70 11.63
CA LEU A 39 -18.04 -23.63 12.50
C LEU A 39 -17.79 -24.97 13.22
N ASP A 40 -18.84 -25.64 13.68
CA ASP A 40 -18.78 -26.99 14.26
C ASP A 40 -18.28 -28.04 13.25
N HIS A 41 -18.42 -27.78 11.95
CA HIS A 41 -17.88 -28.59 10.86
C HIS A 41 -16.58 -28.00 10.27
N ASN A 42 -15.81 -27.28 11.09
CA ASN A 42 -14.48 -26.74 10.75
C ASN A 42 -14.46 -25.75 9.57
N ALA A 43 -15.54 -24.99 9.34
CA ALA A 43 -15.50 -23.85 8.42
C ALA A 43 -14.41 -22.86 8.84
N ASN A 44 -13.59 -22.41 7.90
CA ASN A 44 -12.51 -21.46 8.17
C ASN A 44 -13.07 -20.05 8.41
N CYS A 45 -13.11 -19.64 9.68
CA CYS A 45 -13.59 -18.33 10.14
C CYS A 45 -12.75 -17.14 9.63
N ASN A 46 -11.54 -17.38 9.13
CA ASN A 46 -10.61 -16.38 8.59
C ASN A 46 -10.46 -16.47 7.06
N LYS A 47 -11.28 -17.28 6.38
CA LYS A 47 -11.23 -17.39 4.92
C LYS A 47 -11.61 -16.04 4.31
N ALA A 48 -10.69 -15.41 3.59
CA ALA A 48 -10.99 -14.17 2.88
C ALA A 48 -11.25 -14.40 1.39
N TYR A 49 -12.15 -13.60 0.82
CA TYR A 49 -12.25 -13.42 -0.65
C TYR A 49 -11.94 -11.96 -1.01
N MET A 50 -11.61 -11.70 -2.27
CA MET A 50 -11.24 -10.37 -2.74
C MET A 50 -12.38 -9.80 -3.58
N ILE A 51 -12.89 -8.64 -3.19
CA ILE A 51 -13.79 -7.84 -4.03
C ILE A 51 -12.95 -6.75 -4.71
N TYR A 52 -12.96 -6.75 -6.05
CA TYR A 52 -12.24 -5.79 -6.89
C TYR A 52 -10.73 -5.64 -6.58
N GLY A 53 -10.12 -6.60 -5.90
CA GLY A 53 -8.70 -6.59 -5.53
C GLY A 53 -8.29 -5.52 -4.50
N LEU A 54 -9.26 -4.90 -3.82
CA LEU A 54 -9.02 -3.74 -2.95
C LEU A 54 -8.83 -4.11 -1.48
N TYR A 55 -9.59 -5.06 -0.95
CA TYR A 55 -9.52 -5.51 0.45
C TYR A 55 -10.04 -6.95 0.59
N GLY A 56 -9.47 -7.68 1.56
CA GLY A 56 -9.89 -9.04 1.87
C GLY A 56 -11.15 -9.05 2.73
N MET A 57 -12.23 -9.58 2.20
CA MET A 57 -13.51 -9.74 2.88
C MET A 57 -13.47 -11.00 3.73
N THR A 58 -13.41 -10.86 5.06
CA THR A 58 -13.53 -11.96 6.01
C THR A 58 -14.98 -12.12 6.49
N PRO A 59 -15.36 -13.29 7.04
CA PRO A 59 -16.67 -13.47 7.67
C PRO A 59 -16.92 -12.46 8.80
N LEU A 60 -15.88 -12.10 9.56
CA LEU A 60 -15.97 -11.10 10.64
C LEU A 60 -16.28 -9.71 10.10
N PHE A 61 -15.59 -9.29 9.04
CA PHE A 61 -15.87 -8.03 8.37
C PHE A 61 -17.32 -7.97 7.85
N GLN A 62 -17.80 -9.07 7.27
CA GLN A 62 -19.19 -9.16 6.80
C GLN A 62 -20.20 -9.02 7.95
N ALA A 63 -19.95 -9.65 9.10
CA ALA A 63 -20.81 -9.57 10.28
C ALA A 63 -20.87 -8.15 10.87
N ILE A 64 -19.76 -7.41 10.83
CA ILE A 64 -19.66 -6.02 11.29
C ILE A 64 -20.42 -5.08 10.35
N ASN A 65 -20.27 -5.22 9.03
CA ASN A 65 -20.99 -4.39 8.04
C ASN A 65 -22.51 -4.49 8.15
N VAL A 66 -23.01 -5.66 8.57
CA VAL A 66 -24.43 -5.83 8.85
C VAL A 66 -24.76 -5.54 10.32
N SER A 67 -23.83 -5.09 11.16
CA SER A 67 -24.08 -4.83 12.59
C SER A 67 -24.71 -6.01 13.32
N SER A 68 -24.28 -7.24 13.02
CA SER A 68 -24.81 -8.46 13.63
C SER A 68 -23.94 -8.90 14.80
N VAL A 69 -24.30 -8.42 15.99
CA VAL A 69 -23.57 -8.68 17.24
C VAL A 69 -23.41 -10.17 17.52
N GLU A 70 -24.47 -10.96 17.32
CA GLU A 70 -24.44 -12.41 17.55
C GLU A 70 -23.44 -13.12 16.63
N CYS A 71 -23.40 -12.72 15.35
CA CYS A 71 -22.45 -13.28 14.38
C CYS A 71 -21.00 -12.90 14.75
N VAL A 72 -20.78 -11.66 15.20
CA VAL A 72 -19.45 -11.20 15.68
C VAL A 72 -18.99 -12.03 16.88
N LYS A 73 -19.85 -12.22 17.88
CA LYS A 73 -19.55 -13.01 19.09
C LYS A 73 -19.12 -14.44 18.71
N LEU A 74 -19.92 -15.12 17.89
CA LEU A 74 -19.62 -16.49 17.44
C LEU A 74 -18.30 -16.60 16.67
N LEU A 75 -17.97 -15.62 15.82
CA LEU A 75 -16.72 -15.63 15.06
C LEU A 75 -15.50 -15.41 15.95
N VAL A 76 -15.57 -14.46 16.88
CA VAL A 76 -14.49 -14.20 17.83
C VAL A 76 -14.25 -15.42 18.71
N GLU A 77 -15.30 -16.07 19.20
CA GLU A 77 -15.20 -17.34 19.95
C GLU A 77 -14.59 -18.47 19.11
N ALA A 78 -14.86 -18.48 17.81
CA ALA A 78 -14.26 -19.42 16.85
C ALA A 78 -12.83 -19.06 16.40
N GLY A 79 -12.21 -18.03 17.00
CA GLY A 79 -10.83 -17.63 16.71
C GLY A 79 -10.67 -16.78 15.45
N ALA A 80 -11.71 -16.01 15.06
CA ALA A 80 -11.59 -15.05 13.98
C ALA A 80 -10.58 -13.94 14.31
N ASP A 81 -9.72 -13.61 13.36
CA ASP A 81 -8.72 -12.58 13.48
C ASP A 81 -9.39 -11.19 13.45
N VAL A 82 -9.34 -10.49 14.58
CA VAL A 82 -9.84 -9.11 14.68
C VAL A 82 -8.79 -8.17 14.08
N SER A 83 -8.98 -7.77 12.82
CA SER A 83 -8.10 -6.81 12.15
C SER A 83 -8.42 -5.36 12.52
N SER A 84 -7.44 -4.45 12.36
CA SER A 84 -7.66 -3.00 12.50
C SER A 84 -8.76 -2.48 11.57
N ASP A 85 -8.87 -3.05 10.38
CA ASP A 85 -9.89 -2.68 9.39
C ASP A 85 -11.30 -3.04 9.89
N CYS A 86 -11.46 -4.17 10.59
CA CYS A 86 -12.72 -4.56 11.22
C CYS A 86 -13.16 -3.56 12.30
N VAL A 87 -12.21 -3.14 13.16
CA VAL A 87 -12.47 -2.16 14.23
C VAL A 87 -12.79 -0.78 13.65
N LEU A 88 -12.06 -0.36 12.60
CA LEU A 88 -12.29 0.92 11.93
C LEU A 88 -13.67 0.97 11.27
N THR A 89 -14.10 -0.09 10.59
CA THR A 89 -15.46 -0.17 10.02
C THR A 89 -16.52 -0.09 11.11
N ALA A 90 -16.39 -0.85 12.20
CA ALA A 90 -17.33 -0.80 13.33
C ALA A 90 -17.42 0.61 13.95
N LEU A 91 -16.28 1.30 14.07
CA LEU A 91 -16.20 2.66 14.59
C LEU A 91 -16.89 3.67 13.68
N ILE A 92 -16.62 3.65 12.37
CA ILE A 92 -17.26 4.56 11.40
C ILE A 92 -18.78 4.42 11.46
N ASP A 93 -19.31 3.20 11.47
CA ASP A 93 -20.75 2.96 11.49
C ASP A 93 -21.40 3.32 12.84
N SER A 94 -20.69 3.14 13.96
CA SER A 94 -21.17 3.56 15.28
C SER A 94 -21.34 5.08 15.41
N ASN A 95 -20.45 5.87 14.77
CA ASN A 95 -20.53 7.34 14.76
C ASN A 95 -21.73 7.87 13.97
N ILE A 96 -22.32 7.04 13.11
CA ILE A 96 -23.54 7.35 12.35
C ILE A 96 -24.80 7.03 13.19
N GLY A 97 -24.65 6.51 14.42
CA GLY A 97 -25.74 6.28 15.38
C GLY A 97 -26.36 4.89 15.32
N ASN A 98 -25.68 3.89 14.74
CA ASN A 98 -26.17 2.51 14.70
C ASN A 98 -25.83 1.78 16.01
N GLU A 99 -26.84 1.56 16.87
CA GLU A 99 -26.71 0.87 18.16
C GLU A 99 -26.06 -0.52 18.04
N GLY A 100 -26.38 -1.27 16.98
CA GLY A 100 -25.80 -2.59 16.73
C GLY A 100 -24.31 -2.52 16.41
N SER A 101 -23.86 -1.49 15.69
CA SER A 101 -22.44 -1.25 15.43
C SER A 101 -21.70 -0.83 16.69
N THR A 102 -22.32 -0.03 17.56
CA THR A 102 -21.77 0.35 18.87
C THR A 102 -21.57 -0.87 19.77
N GLU A 103 -22.53 -1.80 19.80
CA GLU A 103 -22.38 -3.04 20.56
C GLU A 103 -21.30 -3.95 19.97
N CYS A 104 -21.23 -4.07 18.63
CA CYS A 104 -20.14 -4.80 17.98
C CYS A 104 -18.77 -4.21 18.35
N LEU A 105 -18.62 -2.87 18.30
CA LEU A 105 -17.39 -2.18 18.67
C LEU A 105 -17.00 -2.45 20.12
N ASN A 106 -17.94 -2.27 21.06
CA ASN A 106 -17.69 -2.52 22.48
C ASN A 106 -17.31 -3.98 22.75
N PHE A 107 -17.95 -4.92 22.06
CA PHE A 107 -17.61 -6.33 22.18
C PHE A 107 -16.21 -6.64 21.65
N LEU A 108 -15.84 -6.12 20.47
CA LEU A 108 -14.50 -6.29 19.89
C LEU A 108 -13.41 -5.69 20.80
N LEU A 109 -13.67 -4.55 21.42
CA LEU A 109 -12.76 -3.93 22.39
C LEU A 109 -12.64 -4.74 23.69
N GLY A 110 -13.74 -5.37 24.15
CA GLY A 110 -13.80 -6.11 25.41
C GLY A 110 -13.35 -7.56 25.34
N SER A 111 -13.42 -8.22 24.17
CA SER A 111 -13.10 -9.65 23.98
C SER A 111 -11.60 -9.97 23.99
N GLY A 112 -10.78 -9.06 24.52
CA GLY A 112 -9.33 -9.25 24.59
C GLY A 112 -8.73 -9.43 23.20
N ALA A 113 -9.31 -8.77 22.18
CA ALA A 113 -8.64 -8.50 20.91
C ALA A 113 -7.23 -8.07 21.27
N SER A 114 -6.30 -9.03 21.19
CA SER A 114 -5.03 -8.91 21.88
C SER A 114 -4.39 -7.68 21.33
N HIS A 115 -4.15 -6.71 22.20
CA HIS A 115 -3.24 -5.60 22.01
C HIS A 115 -2.57 -5.56 20.62
N ASN A 116 -3.32 -5.16 19.60
CA ASN A 116 -2.94 -4.04 18.78
C ASN A 116 -3.74 -2.86 19.34
N ALA A 117 -3.59 -2.63 20.66
CA ALA A 117 -3.89 -1.29 21.14
C ALA A 117 -2.91 -0.38 20.38
N PRO A 118 -3.38 0.77 19.92
CA PRO A 118 -2.62 1.65 19.06
C PRO A 118 -1.52 2.31 19.88
N ASP A 119 -0.36 1.66 20.00
CA ASP A 119 0.83 2.32 20.53
C ASP A 119 1.73 2.75 19.37
N ASP A 120 1.53 4.04 19.09
CA ASP A 120 2.11 4.89 18.08
C ASP A 120 1.50 4.68 16.68
N ASP A 121 0.71 5.64 16.22
CA ASP A 121 0.33 5.90 14.82
C ASP A 121 1.55 5.81 13.86
N LYS A 122 2.76 5.90 14.43
CA LYS A 122 4.04 5.56 13.80
C LYS A 122 4.27 4.07 13.50
N HIS A 123 3.92 3.09 14.33
CA HIS A 123 4.38 1.70 14.17
C HIS A 123 3.59 0.87 13.16
N GLY A 124 2.26 1.01 13.13
CA GLY A 124 1.40 0.42 12.10
C GLY A 124 1.69 1.00 10.72
N CYS A 125 1.73 2.33 10.62
CA CYS A 125 2.15 3.03 9.41
C CYS A 125 3.57 2.63 9.00
N LYS A 126 4.56 2.60 9.91
CA LYS A 126 5.93 2.16 9.58
C LYS A 126 5.98 0.75 9.00
N ARG A 127 5.24 -0.22 9.56
CA ARG A 127 5.18 -1.59 9.02
C ARG A 127 4.56 -1.60 7.61
N LYS A 128 3.48 -0.85 7.40
CA LYS A 128 2.82 -0.75 6.09
C LYS A 128 3.70 -0.04 5.05
N ILE A 129 4.33 1.07 5.42
CA ILE A 129 5.32 1.81 4.62
C ILE A 129 6.48 0.89 4.25
N ALA A 130 7.04 0.15 5.21
CA ALA A 130 8.13 -0.79 4.96
C ALA A 130 7.73 -1.90 3.97
N GLN A 131 6.50 -2.42 4.09
CA GLN A 131 5.96 -3.39 3.15
C GLN A 131 5.80 -2.80 1.73
N LEU A 132 5.21 -1.61 1.61
CA LEU A 132 5.03 -0.92 0.33
C LEU A 132 6.37 -0.60 -0.33
N LYS A 133 7.35 -0.10 0.45
CA LYS A 133 8.74 0.10 -0.01
C LYS A 133 9.37 -1.20 -0.51
N SER A 134 9.16 -2.30 0.21
CA SER A 134 9.69 -3.61 -0.22
C SER A 134 9.03 -4.11 -1.50
N LEU A 135 7.73 -3.90 -1.67
CA LEU A 135 7.02 -4.26 -2.91
C LEU A 135 7.49 -3.40 -4.08
N GLY A 136 7.67 -2.09 -3.85
CA GLY A 136 8.25 -1.17 -4.84
C GLY A 136 9.64 -1.61 -5.30
N ARG A 137 10.54 -1.98 -4.36
CA ARG A 137 11.88 -2.49 -4.72
C ARG A 137 11.81 -3.78 -5.55
N LYS A 138 10.99 -4.75 -5.13
CA LYS A 138 10.79 -6.00 -5.88
C LYS A 138 10.22 -5.77 -7.28
N ALA A 139 9.36 -4.77 -7.45
CA ALA A 139 8.82 -4.39 -8.76
C ALA A 139 9.91 -3.77 -9.65
N VAL A 140 10.77 -2.91 -9.11
CA VAL A 140 11.95 -2.36 -9.83
C VAL A 140 12.90 -3.47 -10.28
N GLU A 141 13.20 -4.44 -9.42
CA GLU A 141 14.04 -5.61 -9.78
C GLU A 141 13.45 -6.42 -10.95
N LYS A 142 12.12 -6.41 -11.09
CA LYS A 142 11.40 -7.06 -12.19
C LYS A 142 11.18 -6.15 -13.40
N TYR A 143 11.76 -4.96 -13.43
CA TYR A 143 11.55 -3.94 -14.45
C TYR A 143 10.09 -3.45 -14.57
N ASP A 144 9.24 -3.74 -13.58
CA ASP A 144 7.86 -3.25 -13.51
C ASP A 144 7.80 -1.89 -12.80
N TYR A 145 8.19 -0.86 -13.55
CA TYR A 145 8.30 0.50 -13.03
C TYR A 145 6.94 1.15 -12.74
N PHE A 146 5.88 0.71 -13.41
CA PHE A 146 4.53 1.22 -13.19
C PHE A 146 3.95 0.74 -11.86
N SER A 147 4.04 -0.56 -11.57
CA SER A 147 3.65 -1.07 -10.25
C SER A 147 4.54 -0.49 -9.15
N ALA A 148 5.85 -0.34 -9.41
CA ALA A 148 6.77 0.27 -8.46
C ALA A 148 6.37 1.70 -8.10
N SER A 149 6.08 2.56 -9.09
CA SER A 149 5.65 3.94 -8.84
C SER A 149 4.34 3.97 -8.04
N THR A 150 3.41 3.07 -8.32
CA THR A 150 2.15 2.93 -7.58
C THR A 150 2.38 2.57 -6.11
N PHE A 151 3.28 1.62 -5.82
CA PHE A 151 3.62 1.27 -4.44
C PHE A 151 4.29 2.43 -3.70
N TYR A 152 5.17 3.18 -4.37
CA TYR A 152 5.80 4.36 -3.75
C TYR A 152 4.80 5.48 -3.50
N THR A 153 3.87 5.75 -4.42
CA THR A 153 2.78 6.72 -4.19
C THR A 153 1.96 6.34 -2.96
N LYS A 154 1.53 5.09 -2.85
CA LYS A 154 0.81 4.59 -1.66
C LYS A 154 1.63 4.70 -0.38
N ALA A 155 2.96 4.57 -0.46
CA ALA A 155 3.83 4.74 0.70
C ALA A 155 3.97 6.22 1.09
N MET A 156 3.96 7.14 0.12
CA MET A 156 4.01 8.58 0.35
C MET A 156 2.73 9.12 0.95
N ASP A 157 1.57 8.54 0.60
CA ASP A 157 0.28 8.86 1.23
C ASP A 157 0.32 8.61 2.75
N LEU A 158 1.18 7.69 3.21
CA LEU A 158 1.39 7.35 4.62
C LEU A 158 2.58 8.07 5.26
N ASP A 159 3.57 8.48 4.47
CA ASP A 159 4.78 9.19 4.93
C ASP A 159 5.24 10.21 3.88
N PRO A 160 4.61 11.40 3.86
CA PRO A 160 4.90 12.42 2.86
C PRO A 160 6.29 13.04 3.03
N ASN A 161 6.95 12.83 4.17
CA ASN A 161 8.23 13.46 4.51
C ASN A 161 9.45 12.56 4.21
N ASP A 162 9.25 11.37 3.65
CA ASP A 162 10.35 10.50 3.27
C ASP A 162 10.84 10.78 1.84
N ALA A 163 11.89 11.59 1.75
CA ALA A 163 12.59 11.90 0.50
C ALA A 163 13.08 10.66 -0.27
N THR A 164 13.31 9.52 0.40
CA THR A 164 13.73 8.29 -0.30
C THR A 164 12.63 7.72 -1.19
N LEU A 165 11.35 7.94 -0.85
CA LEU A 165 10.21 7.53 -1.67
C LEU A 165 10.16 8.34 -2.96
N LEU A 166 10.33 9.65 -2.88
CA LEU A 166 10.42 10.56 -4.03
C LEU A 166 11.58 10.17 -4.95
N SER A 167 12.77 9.95 -4.40
CA SER A 167 13.95 9.53 -5.20
C SER A 167 13.74 8.19 -5.92
N ASN A 168 13.04 7.25 -5.28
CA ASN A 168 12.74 5.94 -5.87
C ASN A 168 11.62 6.03 -6.92
N ARG A 169 10.60 6.85 -6.70
CA ARG A 169 9.51 7.08 -7.66
C ARG A 169 10.01 7.87 -8.89
N SER A 170 10.86 8.88 -8.68
CA SER A 170 11.59 9.58 -9.75
C SER A 170 12.38 8.63 -10.65
N LEU A 171 13.08 7.64 -10.07
CA LEU A 171 13.76 6.60 -10.85
C LEU A 171 12.78 5.81 -11.73
N CYS A 172 11.61 5.43 -11.20
CA CYS A 172 10.60 4.73 -11.97
C CYS A 172 10.12 5.57 -13.16
N TRP A 173 9.86 6.87 -12.97
CA TRP A 173 9.48 7.78 -14.05
C TRP A 173 10.57 7.92 -15.11
N LEU A 174 11.84 8.06 -14.71
CA LEU A 174 12.97 8.09 -15.64
C LEU A 174 13.03 6.83 -16.50
N ARG A 175 12.82 5.65 -15.90
CA ARG A 175 12.84 4.37 -16.61
C ARG A 175 11.63 4.18 -17.52
N MET A 176 10.52 4.87 -17.25
CA MET A 176 9.36 4.92 -18.13
C MET A 176 9.45 6.03 -19.19
N GLY A 177 10.49 6.88 -19.16
CA GLY A 177 10.66 7.99 -20.09
C GLY A 177 9.83 9.24 -19.76
N ASP A 178 9.17 9.29 -18.59
CA ASP A 178 8.38 10.43 -18.15
C ASP A 178 9.29 11.43 -17.39
N GLY A 179 9.97 12.28 -18.16
CA GLY A 179 10.93 13.24 -17.62
C GLY A 179 10.29 14.32 -16.73
N GLU A 180 9.05 14.73 -17.01
CA GLU A 180 8.36 15.77 -16.25
C GLU A 180 8.02 15.29 -14.84
N LYS A 181 7.39 14.11 -14.70
CA LYS A 181 7.11 13.52 -13.38
C LYS A 181 8.40 13.17 -12.62
N ALA A 182 9.42 12.69 -13.33
CA ALA A 182 10.72 12.43 -12.75
C ALA A 182 11.35 13.69 -12.16
N LEU A 183 11.25 14.81 -12.88
CA LEU A 183 11.79 16.10 -12.47
C LEU A 183 11.07 16.63 -11.23
N GLN A 184 9.72 16.57 -11.22
CA GLN A 184 8.93 17.02 -10.07
C GLN A 184 9.35 16.27 -8.80
N ASP A 185 9.33 14.93 -8.84
CA ASP A 185 9.73 14.11 -7.68
C ASP A 185 11.18 14.40 -7.24
N ALA A 186 12.08 14.67 -8.18
CA ALA A 186 13.48 14.92 -7.86
C ALA A 186 13.71 16.32 -7.26
N VAL A 187 12.96 17.33 -7.70
CA VAL A 187 12.98 18.68 -7.11
C VAL A 187 12.47 18.61 -5.68
N ASP A 188 11.29 18.01 -5.46
CA ASP A 188 10.71 17.86 -4.12
C ASP A 188 11.67 17.08 -3.20
N CYS A 189 12.32 16.03 -3.72
CA CYS A 189 13.32 15.26 -2.99
C CYS A 189 14.54 16.09 -2.58
N ARG A 190 15.01 16.99 -3.45
CA ARG A 190 16.15 17.87 -3.18
C ARG A 190 15.78 18.99 -2.21
N GLU A 191 14.57 19.51 -2.29
CA GLU A 191 14.06 20.48 -1.31
C GLU A 191 14.01 19.88 0.10
N MET A 192 13.60 18.61 0.23
CA MET A 192 13.61 17.89 1.51
C MET A 192 15.02 17.56 2.01
N ARG A 193 15.95 17.22 1.11
CA ARG A 193 17.34 16.85 1.45
C ARG A 193 18.35 17.47 0.47
N PRO A 194 18.74 18.74 0.66
CA PRO A 194 19.65 19.45 -0.25
C PRO A 194 21.04 18.83 -0.34
N ASP A 195 21.52 18.25 0.77
CA ASP A 195 22.85 17.64 0.88
C ASP A 195 22.88 16.17 0.47
N TRP A 196 21.86 15.67 -0.24
CA TRP A 196 21.81 14.28 -0.69
C TRP A 196 22.17 14.17 -2.18
N PRO A 197 23.40 13.72 -2.54
CA PRO A 197 23.87 13.71 -3.93
C PRO A 197 22.94 12.95 -4.89
N LYS A 198 22.31 11.89 -4.39
CA LYS A 198 21.37 11.07 -5.17
C LYS A 198 20.14 11.86 -5.61
N ALA A 199 19.64 12.80 -4.81
CA ALA A 199 18.51 13.65 -5.19
C ALA A 199 18.90 14.59 -6.35
N CYS A 200 20.05 15.25 -6.22
CA CYS A 200 20.60 16.10 -7.28
C CYS A 200 20.85 15.29 -8.57
N TYR A 201 21.38 14.07 -8.46
CA TYR A 201 21.55 13.17 -9.59
C TYR A 201 20.22 12.83 -10.28
N ARG A 202 19.16 12.50 -9.52
CA ARG A 202 17.82 12.23 -10.08
C ARG A 202 17.28 13.44 -10.85
N GLN A 203 17.46 14.65 -10.30
CA GLN A 203 17.03 15.90 -10.93
C GLN A 203 17.82 16.15 -12.22
N GLY A 204 19.15 15.99 -12.18
CA GLY A 204 20.02 16.09 -13.34
C GLY A 204 19.66 15.11 -14.45
N ALA A 205 19.40 13.84 -14.11
CA ALA A 205 18.98 12.81 -15.05
C ALA A 205 17.62 13.12 -15.69
N ALA A 206 16.68 13.69 -14.93
CA ALA A 206 15.39 14.12 -15.48
C ALA A 206 15.54 15.29 -16.46
N LEU A 207 16.39 16.27 -16.13
CA LEU A 207 16.70 17.39 -17.02
C LEU A 207 17.42 16.94 -18.30
N LEU A 208 18.33 15.96 -18.21
CA LEU A 208 18.96 15.34 -19.38
C LEU A 208 17.91 14.68 -20.28
N LEU A 209 16.97 13.93 -19.71
CA LEU A 209 15.87 13.30 -20.44
C LEU A 209 14.96 14.35 -21.13
N LEU A 210 14.71 15.48 -20.45
CA LEU A 210 13.98 16.63 -20.99
C LEU A 210 14.81 17.52 -21.92
N LYS A 211 16.10 17.20 -22.13
CA LYS A 211 17.05 17.94 -22.98
C LYS A 211 17.35 19.36 -22.50
N ASP A 212 17.06 19.68 -21.24
CA ASP A 212 17.52 20.91 -20.61
C ASP A 212 18.94 20.72 -20.06
N TYR A 213 19.89 20.65 -20.99
CA TYR A 213 21.29 20.35 -20.69
C TYR A 213 21.97 21.43 -19.83
N LYS A 214 21.49 22.68 -19.91
CA LYS A 214 22.06 23.79 -19.14
C LYS A 214 21.75 23.64 -17.66
N SER A 215 20.46 23.46 -17.34
CA SER A 215 20.02 23.22 -15.96
C SER A 215 20.57 21.89 -15.45
N ALA A 216 20.60 20.85 -16.29
CA ALA A 216 21.17 19.55 -15.92
C ALA A 216 22.63 19.68 -15.47
N ARG A 217 23.47 20.39 -16.24
CA ARG A 217 24.88 20.63 -15.91
C ARG A 217 25.03 21.32 -14.56
N GLU A 218 24.22 22.33 -14.27
CA GLU A 218 24.31 23.09 -13.02
C GLU A 218 23.97 22.20 -11.81
N VAL A 219 22.86 21.47 -11.87
CA VAL A 219 22.43 20.57 -10.81
C VAL A 219 23.41 19.41 -10.62
N LEU A 220 23.92 18.83 -11.70
CA LEU A 220 24.91 17.74 -11.64
C LEU A 220 26.26 18.21 -11.13
N PHE A 221 26.65 19.46 -11.40
CA PHE A 221 27.86 20.05 -10.84
C PHE A 221 27.73 20.22 -9.32
N ASP A 222 26.57 20.63 -8.83
CA ASP A 222 26.30 20.65 -7.38
C ASP A 222 26.34 19.24 -6.79
N ALA A 223 25.75 18.25 -7.48
CA ALA A 223 25.82 16.84 -7.06
C ALA A 223 27.27 16.34 -6.97
N PHE A 224 28.11 16.70 -7.94
CA PHE A 224 29.52 16.32 -7.98
C PHE A 224 30.33 16.95 -6.84
N LYS A 225 30.02 18.19 -6.43
CA LYS A 225 30.65 18.79 -5.24
C LYS A 225 30.32 18.02 -3.96
N LEU A 226 29.12 17.46 -3.86
CA LEU A 226 28.69 16.71 -2.68
C LEU A 226 29.29 15.29 -2.63
N ASP A 227 29.49 14.65 -3.79
CA ASP A 227 30.06 13.31 -3.90
C ASP A 227 30.94 13.17 -5.16
N PRO A 228 32.20 13.63 -5.11
CA PRO A 228 33.09 13.65 -6.27
C PRO A 228 33.55 12.27 -6.76
N GLU A 229 33.46 11.25 -5.91
CA GLU A 229 33.89 9.87 -6.23
C GLU A 229 32.81 9.07 -6.95
N ASN A 230 31.62 9.65 -7.12
CA ASN A 230 30.47 9.00 -7.72
C ASN A 230 30.54 9.00 -9.26
N ALA A 231 30.92 7.85 -9.82
CA ALA A 231 31.04 7.68 -11.26
C ALA A 231 29.73 7.94 -12.03
N GLU A 232 28.55 7.69 -11.44
CA GLU A 232 27.27 7.99 -12.12
C GLU A 232 27.07 9.50 -12.30
N ILE A 233 27.40 10.27 -11.25
CA ILE A 233 27.30 11.73 -11.27
C ILE A 233 28.33 12.32 -12.22
N GLU A 234 29.59 11.87 -12.15
CA GLU A 234 30.65 12.35 -13.04
C GLU A 234 30.31 12.10 -14.52
N ASN A 235 29.84 10.91 -14.85
CA ASN A 235 29.46 10.56 -16.23
C ASN A 235 28.27 11.39 -16.71
N ALA A 236 27.22 11.56 -15.88
CA ALA A 236 26.07 12.39 -16.24
C ALA A 236 26.46 13.87 -16.40
N LEU A 237 27.35 14.38 -15.56
CA LEU A 237 27.85 15.75 -15.66
C LEU A 237 28.63 15.95 -16.96
N ARG A 238 29.50 14.99 -17.31
CA ARG A 238 30.25 15.01 -18.57
C ARG A 238 29.32 15.02 -19.77
N GLU A 239 28.31 14.15 -19.78
CA GLU A 239 27.27 14.11 -20.81
C GLU A 239 26.56 15.46 -20.94
N ALA A 240 26.13 16.06 -19.82
CA ALA A 240 25.48 17.37 -19.82
C ALA A 240 26.39 18.46 -20.43
N MET A 241 27.68 18.49 -20.08
CA MET A 241 28.64 19.45 -20.62
C MET A 241 28.86 19.28 -22.13
N GLU A 242 28.94 18.04 -22.60
CA GLU A 242 29.07 17.73 -24.03
C GLU A 242 27.87 18.25 -24.83
N TRP A 243 26.64 17.96 -24.37
CA TRP A 243 25.43 18.46 -25.01
C TRP A 243 25.31 19.99 -24.98
N VAL A 244 25.73 20.64 -23.90
CA VAL A 244 25.80 22.12 -23.83
C VAL A 244 26.78 22.65 -24.87
N LYS A 245 27.96 22.05 -25.02
CA LYS A 245 28.95 22.47 -26.02
C LYS A 245 28.43 22.29 -27.45
N ILE A 246 27.79 21.15 -27.73
CA ILE A 246 27.19 20.86 -29.04
C ILE A 246 26.12 21.91 -29.36
N SER A 247 25.17 22.13 -28.46
CA SER A 247 24.07 23.10 -28.67
C SER A 247 24.55 24.55 -28.90
N GLN A 248 25.65 24.97 -28.24
CA GLN A 248 26.27 26.27 -28.49
C GLN A 248 26.93 26.33 -29.87
N SER A 249 27.62 25.26 -30.29
CA SER A 249 28.28 25.19 -31.59
C SER A 249 27.30 25.14 -32.77
N THR A 250 26.13 24.51 -32.61
CA THR A 250 25.07 24.48 -33.63
C THR A 250 24.36 25.82 -33.77
N ARG A 251 24.25 26.60 -32.69
CA ARG A 251 23.62 27.93 -32.71
C ARG A 251 24.53 29.02 -33.28
N ALA A 252 25.85 28.77 -33.37
CA ALA A 252 26.84 29.70 -33.89
C ALA A 252 27.15 29.52 -35.40
N LYS A 253 26.50 28.56 -36.06
CA LYS A 253 26.56 28.30 -37.51
C LYS A 253 25.24 28.69 -38.16
#